data_AF-A0A917PAD1-F1
#
_entry.id   AF-A0A917PAD1-F1
#
_cell.length_a   1.000
_cell.length_b   1.000
_cell.length_c   1.000
_cell.angle_alpha   90.00
_cell.angle_beta   90.00
_cell.angle_gamma   90.00
#
_symmetry.space_group_name_H-M   'P 1'
#
loop_
_entity.id
_entity.type
_entity.pdbx_description
1 polymer ?
#
loop_
_entity_poly.entity_id
_entity_poly.type
_entity_poly.pdbx_seq_one_letter_code
_entity_poly.pdbx_strand_id
1 'polypeptide(L)'
;MIARTIRYADAYLSLSRAGYGSEAVALARASLEHAVTLQWIFVVQGGIDRFRVTAAHDRQEHYSNLAAWLNNHELAEEVTKLDSPPDGKRLPPFMNMLRDLDQDRFLETSYHILSQQVHVTHAAVTAFITPGEEEELHINYDQDYGYQYQATYVVAAACMLARWVVARLTNDTELLTRLDNTSDDLILPMTLMDNVAAEKRRKGL
;
A
#
# COMPACT_ATOMS: atom_id res chain seq x y z
N MET A 1 -0.34 -0.15 -10.15
CA MET A 1 -0.66 0.13 -8.73
C MET A 1 -2.16 0.17 -8.49
N ILE A 2 -2.96 0.95 -9.24
CA ILE A 2 -4.44 0.99 -9.13
C ILE A 2 -5.06 -0.42 -9.01
N ALA A 3 -4.81 -1.29 -9.99
CA ALA A 3 -5.36 -2.64 -9.99
C ALA A 3 -4.87 -3.49 -8.79
N ARG A 4 -3.65 -3.26 -8.30
CA ARG A 4 -3.13 -3.96 -7.12
C ARG A 4 -3.84 -3.49 -5.85
N THR A 5 -3.98 -2.17 -5.65
CA THR A 5 -4.75 -1.60 -4.55
C THR A 5 -6.15 -2.19 -4.48
N ILE A 6 -6.89 -2.18 -5.59
CA ILE A 6 -8.27 -2.71 -5.63
C ILE A 6 -8.29 -4.22 -5.35
N ARG A 7 -7.39 -5.01 -5.95
CA ARG A 7 -7.34 -6.46 -5.69
C ARG A 7 -7.01 -6.79 -4.23
N TYR A 8 -6.10 -6.05 -3.60
CA TYR A 8 -5.80 -6.24 -2.18
C TYR A 8 -6.97 -5.83 -1.28
N ALA A 9 -7.70 -4.76 -1.64
CA ALA A 9 -8.93 -4.38 -0.96
C ALA A 9 -10.04 -5.44 -1.09
N ASP A 10 -10.25 -5.98 -2.30
CA ASP A 10 -11.24 -7.04 -2.53
C ASP A 10 -10.87 -8.32 -1.77
N ALA A 11 -9.57 -8.68 -1.76
CA ALA A 11 -9.06 -9.81 -1.01
C ALA A 11 -9.20 -9.59 0.51
N TYR A 12 -8.95 -8.39 1.02
CA TYR A 12 -9.22 -8.00 2.40
C TYR A 12 -10.68 -8.23 2.77
N LEU A 13 -11.61 -7.71 1.97
CA LEU A 13 -13.05 -7.85 2.21
C LEU A 13 -13.48 -9.32 2.16
N SER A 14 -12.90 -10.12 1.26
CA SER A 14 -13.20 -11.54 1.13
C SER A 14 -12.77 -12.32 2.37
N LEU A 15 -11.53 -12.11 2.85
CA LEU A 15 -11.04 -12.75 4.06
C LEU A 15 -11.77 -12.27 5.31
N SER A 16 -12.00 -10.96 5.44
CA SER A 16 -12.72 -10.41 6.59
C SER A 16 -14.16 -10.93 6.69
N ARG A 17 -14.87 -11.10 5.56
CA ARG A 17 -16.21 -11.71 5.53
C ARG A 17 -16.21 -13.20 5.86
N ALA A 18 -15.09 -13.87 5.65
CA ALA A 18 -14.90 -15.28 5.97
C ALA A 18 -14.41 -15.51 7.42
N GLY A 19 -14.27 -14.46 8.23
CA GLY A 19 -13.81 -14.54 9.62
C GLY A 19 -12.29 -14.40 9.80
N TYR A 20 -11.52 -14.32 8.72
CA TYR A 20 -10.05 -14.22 8.74
C TYR A 20 -9.58 -12.77 8.86
N GLY A 21 -10.09 -12.05 9.85
CA GLY A 21 -9.86 -10.61 10.04
C GLY A 21 -8.38 -10.28 10.28
N SER A 22 -7.68 -11.09 11.08
CA SER A 22 -6.26 -10.95 11.40
C SER A 22 -5.35 -11.15 10.19
N GLU A 23 -5.62 -12.17 9.37
CA GLU A 23 -4.84 -12.48 8.17
C GLU A 23 -5.10 -11.44 7.07
N ALA A 24 -6.32 -10.92 7.01
CA ALA A 24 -6.69 -9.88 6.07
C ALA A 24 -5.87 -8.59 6.27
N VAL A 25 -5.37 -8.30 7.48
CA VAL A 25 -4.62 -7.06 7.79
C VAL A 25 -3.41 -6.85 6.86
N ALA A 26 -2.72 -7.93 6.47
CA ALA A 26 -1.62 -7.83 5.51
C ALA A 26 -2.06 -7.27 4.15
N LEU A 27 -3.27 -7.61 3.72
CA LEU A 27 -3.88 -7.11 2.48
C LEU A 27 -4.32 -5.65 2.63
N ALA A 28 -4.86 -5.27 3.79
CA ALA A 28 -5.17 -3.87 4.08
C ALA A 28 -3.91 -3.00 4.01
N ARG A 29 -2.81 -3.46 4.62
CA ARG A 29 -1.51 -2.79 4.55
C ARG A 29 -1.00 -2.67 3.11
N ALA A 30 -1.02 -3.76 2.35
CA ALA A 30 -0.57 -3.75 0.95
C ALA A 30 -1.41 -2.81 0.08
N SER A 31 -2.73 -2.75 0.32
CA SER A 31 -3.63 -1.80 -0.35
C SER A 31 -3.22 -0.35 -0.07
N LEU A 32 -2.98 -0.01 1.21
CA LEU A 32 -2.53 1.32 1.63
C LEU A 32 -1.17 1.67 1.01
N GLU A 33 -0.18 0.78 1.08
CA GLU A 33 1.17 1.00 0.54
C GLU A 33 1.11 1.35 -0.96
N HIS A 34 0.32 0.59 -1.73
CA HIS A 34 0.14 0.87 -3.15
C HIS A 34 -0.64 2.15 -3.43
N ALA A 35 -1.67 2.47 -2.63
CA ALA A 35 -2.47 3.68 -2.81
C ALA A 35 -1.66 4.94 -2.49
N VAL A 36 -0.92 4.96 -1.38
CA VAL A 36 -0.05 6.07 -0.99
C VAL A 36 1.07 6.27 -2.00
N THR A 37 1.72 5.18 -2.43
CA THR A 37 2.77 5.25 -3.47
C THR A 37 2.21 5.81 -4.78
N LEU A 38 1.01 5.37 -5.18
CA LEU A 38 0.32 5.89 -6.37
C LEU A 38 0.01 7.38 -6.25
N GLN A 39 -0.55 7.81 -5.12
CA GLN A 39 -0.83 9.22 -4.83
C GLN A 39 0.45 10.06 -4.88
N TRP A 40 1.52 9.60 -4.23
CA TRP A 40 2.80 10.30 -4.24
C TRP A 40 3.34 10.47 -5.66
N ILE A 41 3.36 9.38 -6.45
CA ILE A 41 3.83 9.40 -7.84
C ILE A 41 3.00 10.36 -8.70
N PHE A 42 1.69 10.37 -8.49
CA PHE A 42 0.79 11.19 -9.26
C PHE A 42 0.88 12.67 -8.88
N VAL A 43 0.90 12.98 -7.59
CA VAL A 43 0.78 14.33 -7.03
C VAL A 43 2.12 15.05 -6.96
N VAL A 44 3.22 14.38 -6.64
CA VAL A 44 4.52 15.02 -6.38
C VAL A 44 5.27 15.28 -7.69
N GLN A 45 5.89 16.46 -7.78
CA GLN A 45 6.69 16.85 -8.93
C GLN A 45 7.84 15.85 -9.18
N GLY A 46 7.93 15.36 -10.42
CA GLY A 46 8.91 14.35 -10.82
C GLY A 46 8.60 12.94 -10.28
N GLY A 47 7.45 12.72 -9.63
CA GLY A 47 7.09 11.40 -9.10
C GLY A 47 7.02 10.31 -10.17
N ILE A 48 6.47 10.63 -11.35
CA ILE A 48 6.40 9.72 -12.50
C ILE A 48 7.81 9.33 -12.99
N ASP A 49 8.72 10.29 -13.14
CA ASP A 49 10.08 10.02 -13.62
C ASP A 49 10.84 9.14 -12.63
N ARG A 50 10.72 9.41 -11.33
CA ARG A 50 11.31 8.58 -10.28
C ARG A 50 10.74 7.17 -10.25
N PHE A 51 9.44 7.01 -10.50
CA PHE A 51 8.82 5.70 -10.64
C PHE A 51 9.38 4.94 -11.83
N ARG A 52 9.57 5.59 -12.99
CA ARG A 52 10.17 4.96 -14.19
C ARG A 52 11.60 4.49 -13.93
N VAL A 53 12.43 5.35 -13.31
CA VAL A 53 13.79 5.01 -12.88
C VAL A 53 13.77 3.80 -11.93
N THR A 54 12.91 3.84 -10.91
CA THR A 54 12.79 2.76 -9.92
C THR A 54 12.37 1.45 -10.58
N ALA A 55 11.34 1.46 -11.42
CA ALA A 55 10.85 0.25 -12.08
C ALA A 55 11.90 -0.38 -13.01
N ALA A 56 12.71 0.42 -13.70
CA ALA A 56 13.80 -0.08 -14.54
C ALA A 56 14.91 -0.74 -13.69
N HIS A 57 15.33 -0.08 -12.61
CA HIS A 57 16.30 -0.65 -11.66
C HIS A 57 15.78 -1.93 -11.00
N ASP A 58 14.56 -1.92 -10.46
CA ASP A 58 13.95 -3.07 -9.78
C ASP A 58 13.83 -4.27 -10.74
N ARG A 59 13.49 -4.02 -12.00
CA ARG A 59 13.42 -5.06 -13.03
C ARG A 59 14.77 -5.70 -13.27
N GLN A 60 15.81 -4.91 -13.46
CA GLN A 60 17.16 -5.42 -13.69
C GLN A 60 17.66 -6.19 -12.47
N GLU A 61 17.54 -5.60 -11.28
CA GLU A 61 17.95 -6.19 -10.01
C GLU A 61 17.21 -7.51 -9.74
N HIS A 62 15.89 -7.56 -9.96
CA HIS A 62 15.10 -8.76 -9.78
C HIS A 62 15.61 -9.92 -10.65
N TYR A 63 15.80 -9.70 -11.95
CA TYR A 63 16.26 -10.76 -12.83
C TYR A 63 17.72 -11.13 -12.60
N SER A 64 18.60 -10.17 -12.26
CA SER A 64 19.97 -10.46 -11.86
C SER A 64 20.01 -11.37 -10.63
N ASN A 65 19.23 -11.04 -9.60
CA ASN A 65 19.16 -11.82 -8.37
C ASN A 65 18.55 -13.20 -8.62
N LEU A 66 17.53 -13.29 -9.47
CA LEU A 66 16.91 -14.56 -9.86
C LEU A 66 17.89 -15.45 -10.62
N ALA A 67 18.66 -14.89 -11.56
CA ALA A 67 19.69 -15.62 -12.30
C ALA A 67 20.78 -16.16 -11.37
N ALA A 68 21.24 -15.33 -10.43
CA ALA A 68 22.23 -15.72 -9.43
C ALA A 68 21.69 -16.81 -8.49
N TRP A 69 20.46 -16.65 -7.99
CA TRP A 69 19.84 -17.63 -7.09
C TRP A 69 19.60 -18.98 -7.76
N LEU A 70 19.15 -18.99 -9.02
CA LEU A 70 18.97 -20.19 -9.82
C LEU A 70 20.27 -20.76 -10.38
N ASN A 71 21.38 -20.04 -10.27
CA ASN A 71 22.65 -20.31 -10.97
C ASN A 71 22.45 -20.55 -12.48
N ASN A 72 21.59 -19.74 -13.12
CA ASN A 72 21.21 -19.91 -14.52
C ASN A 72 21.95 -18.90 -15.42
N HIS A 73 22.85 -19.42 -16.28
CA HIS A 73 23.69 -18.61 -17.17
C HIS A 73 22.92 -18.02 -18.35
N GLU A 74 21.96 -18.75 -18.92
CA GLU A 74 21.12 -18.25 -20.02
C GLU A 74 20.29 -17.05 -19.55
N LEU A 75 19.69 -17.15 -18.35
CA LEU A 75 18.97 -16.03 -17.75
C LEU A 75 19.90 -14.84 -17.51
N ALA A 76 21.12 -15.07 -17.01
CA ALA A 76 22.09 -14.01 -16.78
C ALA A 76 22.45 -13.25 -18.09
N GLU A 77 22.63 -13.98 -19.20
CA GLU A 77 22.87 -13.37 -20.52
C GLU A 77 21.68 -12.53 -20.99
N GLU A 78 20.44 -13.00 -20.82
CA GLU A 78 19.25 -12.21 -21.14
C GLU A 78 19.13 -10.94 -20.30
N VAL A 79 19.56 -10.97 -19.03
CA VAL A 79 19.58 -9.75 -18.20
C VAL A 79 20.53 -8.70 -18.77
N THR A 80 21.67 -9.09 -19.34
CA THR A 80 22.60 -8.13 -19.96
C THR A 80 22.04 -7.45 -21.21
N LYS A 81 21.00 -8.01 -21.81
CA LYS A 81 20.31 -7.45 -22.98
C LYS A 81 19.23 -6.43 -22.59
N LEU A 82 18.89 -6.31 -21.30
CA LEU A 82 17.94 -5.29 -20.84
C LEU A 82 18.53 -3.89 -21.02
N ASP A 83 17.68 -2.94 -21.38
CA ASP A 83 18.06 -1.53 -21.41
C ASP A 83 18.60 -1.10 -20.05
N SER A 84 19.69 -0.32 -20.07
CA SER A 84 20.21 0.26 -18.85
C SER A 84 19.15 1.18 -18.21
N PRO A 85 18.97 1.12 -16.88
CA PRO A 85 18.05 2.00 -16.19
C PRO A 85 18.39 3.47 -16.49
N PRO A 86 17.37 4.33 -16.72
CA PRO A 86 17.61 5.74 -16.96
C PRO A 86 18.24 6.41 -15.74
N ASP A 87 19.13 7.38 -15.99
CA ASP A 87 19.72 8.19 -14.94
C ASP A 87 18.68 8.99 -14.17
N GLY A 88 18.86 9.13 -12.86
CA GLY A 88 18.02 9.98 -12.03
C GLY A 88 17.82 9.46 -10.62
N LYS A 89 16.96 10.15 -9.86
CA LYS A 89 16.59 9.73 -8.50
C LYS A 89 15.55 8.62 -8.58
N ARG A 90 15.72 7.57 -7.77
CA ARG A 90 14.67 6.59 -7.49
C ARG A 90 13.59 7.19 -6.60
N LEU A 91 12.51 6.43 -6.41
CA LEU A 91 11.52 6.72 -5.38
C LEU A 91 12.21 6.71 -4.01
N PRO A 92 11.84 7.64 -3.11
CA PRO A 92 12.32 7.54 -1.75
C PRO A 92 11.70 6.32 -1.06
N PRO A 93 12.25 5.88 0.09
CA PRO A 93 11.65 4.83 0.90
C PRO A 93 10.18 5.10 1.20
N PHE A 94 9.36 4.05 1.29
CA PHE A 94 7.90 4.16 1.48
C PHE A 94 7.52 5.09 2.63
N MET A 95 8.15 4.95 3.80
CA MET A 95 7.85 5.80 4.97
C MET A 95 8.10 7.29 4.70
N ASN A 96 9.05 7.64 3.83
CA ASN A 96 9.28 9.03 3.45
C ASN A 96 8.15 9.53 2.53
N MET A 97 7.72 8.72 1.57
CA MET A 97 6.56 9.05 0.73
C MET A 97 5.28 9.21 1.55
N LEU A 98 5.08 8.34 2.54
CA LEU A 98 3.93 8.40 3.43
C LEU A 98 3.94 9.71 4.22
N ARG A 99 5.08 10.07 4.86
CA ARG A 99 5.21 11.30 5.65
C ARG A 99 5.10 12.57 4.81
N ASP A 100 5.53 12.53 3.55
CA ASP A 100 5.36 13.65 2.61
C ASP A 100 3.87 13.95 2.34
N LEU A 101 2.98 12.97 2.54
CA LEU A 101 1.55 13.05 2.27
C LEU A 101 0.69 13.10 3.54
N ASP A 102 1.31 13.09 4.73
CA ASP A 102 0.61 12.93 6.00
C ASP A 102 0.69 14.21 6.84
N GLN A 103 -0.41 14.96 6.87
CA GLN A 103 -0.43 16.27 7.55
C GLN A 103 -0.56 16.13 9.08
N ASP A 104 -1.21 15.08 9.58
CA ASP A 104 -1.54 14.91 11.02
C ASP A 104 -1.13 13.54 11.59
N ARG A 105 -0.17 12.87 10.95
CA ARG A 105 0.29 11.51 11.31
C ARG A 105 -0.79 10.43 11.22
N PHE A 106 -1.92 10.72 10.59
CA PHE A 106 -3.02 9.77 10.47
C PHE A 106 -2.60 8.54 9.66
N LEU A 107 -1.93 8.76 8.52
CA LEU A 107 -1.46 7.66 7.66
C LEU A 107 -0.36 6.87 8.36
N GLU A 108 0.54 7.54 9.07
CA GLU A 108 1.68 6.92 9.76
C GLU A 108 1.17 6.06 10.93
N THR A 109 0.26 6.58 11.74
CA THR A 109 -0.39 5.81 12.80
C THR A 109 -1.17 4.62 12.25
N SER A 110 -1.95 4.81 11.19
CA SER A 110 -2.71 3.73 10.56
C SER A 110 -1.78 2.64 10.02
N TYR A 111 -0.68 3.03 9.37
CA TYR A 111 0.31 2.10 8.86
C TYR A 111 1.01 1.32 9.99
N HIS A 112 1.32 1.98 11.11
CA HIS A 112 1.90 1.32 12.26
C HIS A 112 0.95 0.30 12.90
N ILE A 113 -0.34 0.64 13.07
CA ILE A 113 -1.36 -0.29 13.58
C ILE A 113 -1.46 -1.54 12.70
N LEU A 114 -1.49 -1.37 11.37
CA LEU A 114 -1.52 -2.50 10.45
C LEU A 114 -0.22 -3.32 10.49
N SER A 115 0.92 -2.65 10.66
CA SER A 115 2.23 -3.30 10.70
C SER A 115 2.45 -4.13 11.97
N GLN A 116 1.79 -3.79 13.09
CA GLN A 116 1.88 -4.56 14.34
C GLN A 116 1.42 -6.02 14.16
N GLN A 117 0.39 -6.24 13.34
CA GLN A 117 -0.14 -7.57 13.06
C GLN A 117 0.73 -8.37 12.09
N VAL A 118 1.41 -7.68 11.18
CA VAL A 118 2.18 -8.31 10.08
C VAL A 118 3.63 -8.60 10.49
N HIS A 119 4.18 -7.84 11.44
CA HIS A 119 5.51 -8.08 11.95
C HIS A 119 5.48 -9.14 13.06
N VAL A 120 6.51 -10.00 13.10
CA VAL A 120 6.73 -10.94 14.21
C VAL A 120 7.10 -10.13 15.46
N THR A 121 6.08 -9.66 16.16
CA THR A 121 6.21 -9.01 17.46
C THR A 121 5.88 -10.03 18.55
N HIS A 122 6.44 -9.85 19.75
CA HIS A 122 6.13 -10.71 20.88
C HIS A 122 4.61 -10.78 21.13
N ALA A 123 3.91 -9.65 20.95
CA ALA A 123 2.46 -9.58 21.04
C ALA A 123 1.73 -10.43 19.97
N ALA A 124 2.18 -10.38 18.71
CA ALA A 124 1.61 -11.19 17.64
C ALA A 124 1.83 -12.70 17.86
N VAL A 125 2.95 -13.10 18.48
CA VAL A 125 3.23 -14.50 18.81
C VAL A 125 2.39 -14.96 20.01
N THR A 126 2.28 -14.15 21.06
CA THR A 126 1.49 -14.52 22.26
C THR A 126 -0.02 -14.44 22.04
N ALA A 127 -0.49 -13.75 21.00
CA ALA A 127 -1.91 -13.63 20.69
C ALA A 127 -2.57 -15.01 20.51
N PHE A 128 -1.84 -15.98 19.95
CA PHE A 128 -2.30 -17.36 19.76
C PHE A 128 -2.42 -18.18 21.05
N ILE A 129 -2.04 -17.64 22.21
CA ILE A 129 -2.04 -18.36 23.49
C ILE A 129 -3.11 -17.77 24.39
N THR A 130 -4.08 -18.58 24.79
CA THR A 130 -5.09 -18.23 25.80
C THR A 130 -4.99 -19.15 27.00
N PRO A 131 -5.20 -18.66 28.23
CA PRO A 131 -5.27 -19.52 29.41
C PRO A 131 -6.46 -20.48 29.29
N GLY A 132 -6.20 -21.76 29.51
CA GLY A 132 -7.20 -22.83 29.65
C GLY A 132 -7.63 -23.02 31.10
N GLU A 133 -8.38 -24.10 31.35
CA GLU A 133 -8.66 -24.54 32.71
C GLU A 133 -7.40 -25.18 33.33
N GLU A 134 -7.25 -25.12 34.66
CA GLU A 134 -6.18 -25.80 35.41
C GLU A 134 -4.73 -25.58 34.91
N GLU A 135 -4.33 -24.31 34.70
CA GLU A 135 -2.97 -23.93 34.27
C GLU A 135 -2.56 -24.39 32.85
N GLU A 136 -3.50 -24.89 32.05
CA GLU A 136 -3.24 -25.26 30.65
C GLU A 136 -3.18 -24.03 29.74
N LEU A 137 -2.46 -24.16 28.61
CA LEU A 137 -2.41 -23.15 27.55
C LEU A 137 -3.16 -23.69 26.33
N HIS A 138 -4.16 -22.96 25.86
CA HIS A 138 -4.90 -23.27 24.64
C HIS A 138 -4.42 -22.42 23.47
N ILE A 139 -4.52 -22.99 22.26
CA ILE A 139 -4.29 -22.25 21.03
C ILE A 139 -5.59 -21.53 20.67
N ASN A 140 -5.53 -20.20 20.59
CA ASN A 140 -6.62 -19.42 20.05
C ASN A 140 -6.49 -19.32 18.51
N TYR A 141 -7.29 -20.14 17.83
CA TYR A 141 -7.34 -20.19 16.37
C TYR A 141 -8.08 -18.99 15.75
N ASP A 142 -9.02 -18.38 16.49
CA ASP A 142 -9.80 -17.22 16.03
C ASP A 142 -9.30 -15.95 16.72
N GLN A 143 -8.42 -15.23 16.05
CA GLN A 143 -7.89 -13.95 16.54
C GLN A 143 -8.82 -12.81 16.12
N ASP A 144 -9.63 -12.33 17.05
CA ASP A 144 -10.35 -11.07 16.87
C ASP A 144 -9.35 -9.92 16.72
N TYR A 145 -9.28 -9.35 15.52
CA TYR A 145 -8.43 -8.19 15.27
C TYR A 145 -9.10 -6.92 15.83
N GLY A 146 -8.64 -6.48 17.01
CA GLY A 146 -9.20 -5.33 17.74
C GLY A 146 -9.21 -4.00 16.98
N TYR A 147 -8.52 -3.89 15.84
CA TYR A 147 -8.51 -2.71 14.97
C TYR A 147 -9.20 -2.94 13.61
N GLN A 148 -10.13 -3.90 13.52
CA GLN A 148 -10.85 -4.22 12.28
C GLN A 148 -11.51 -2.98 11.64
N TYR A 149 -12.09 -2.10 12.46
CA TYR A 149 -12.66 -0.83 11.98
C TYR A 149 -11.61 0.03 11.29
N GLN A 150 -10.44 0.22 11.91
CA GLN A 150 -9.34 0.99 11.34
C GLN A 150 -8.84 0.37 10.04
N ALA A 151 -8.67 -0.96 9.99
CA ALA A 151 -8.26 -1.66 8.77
C ALA A 151 -9.27 -1.50 7.63
N THR A 152 -10.57 -1.60 7.95
CA THR A 152 -11.64 -1.41 6.96
C THR A 152 -11.65 0.02 6.44
N TYR A 153 -11.53 1.01 7.33
CA TYR A 153 -11.44 2.42 6.97
C TYR A 153 -10.24 2.69 6.06
N VAL A 154 -9.06 2.17 6.41
CA VAL A 154 -7.84 2.31 5.60
C VAL A 154 -8.01 1.69 4.22
N VAL A 155 -8.65 0.53 4.12
CA VAL A 155 -8.94 -0.11 2.83
C VAL A 155 -9.87 0.73 1.98
N ALA A 156 -10.92 1.29 2.58
CA ALA A 156 -11.83 2.20 1.89
C ALA A 156 -11.11 3.46 1.40
N ALA A 157 -10.29 4.10 2.25
CA ALA A 157 -9.46 5.24 1.89
C ALA A 157 -8.49 4.89 0.75
N ALA A 158 -7.81 3.74 0.82
CA ALA A 158 -6.91 3.29 -0.25
C ALA A 158 -7.64 3.14 -1.60
N CYS A 159 -8.87 2.62 -1.59
CA CYS A 159 -9.70 2.56 -2.79
C CYS A 159 -10.10 3.95 -3.32
N MET A 160 -10.50 4.87 -2.43
CA MET A 160 -10.82 6.26 -2.79
C MET A 160 -9.64 6.95 -3.47
N LEU A 161 -8.47 6.86 -2.86
CA LEU A 161 -7.22 7.42 -3.38
C LEU A 161 -6.87 6.84 -4.77
N ALA A 162 -6.99 5.53 -4.95
CA ALA A 162 -6.70 4.92 -6.25
C ALA A 162 -7.73 5.31 -7.32
N ARG A 163 -9.02 5.38 -6.97
CA ARG A 163 -10.10 5.76 -7.88
C ARG A 163 -10.01 7.22 -8.30
N TRP A 164 -9.64 8.12 -7.39
CA TRP A 164 -9.43 9.53 -7.73
C TRP A 164 -8.34 9.70 -8.79
N VAL A 165 -7.21 8.97 -8.67
CA VAL A 165 -6.16 9.01 -9.69
C VAL A 165 -6.66 8.52 -11.04
N VAL A 166 -7.47 7.45 -11.08
CA VAL A 166 -8.10 6.98 -12.33
C VAL A 166 -8.96 8.08 -12.93
N ALA A 167 -9.85 8.67 -12.15
CA ALA A 167 -10.77 9.70 -12.63
C ALA A 167 -10.02 10.92 -13.19
N ARG A 168 -8.93 11.33 -12.55
CA ARG A 168 -8.05 12.41 -13.03
C ARG A 168 -7.29 12.04 -14.30
N LEU A 169 -6.86 10.78 -14.46
CA LEU A 169 -6.18 10.31 -15.67
C LEU A 169 -7.13 10.20 -16.87
N THR A 170 -8.40 9.87 -16.63
CA THR A 170 -9.41 9.69 -17.68
C THR A 170 -10.29 10.92 -17.91
N ASN A 171 -10.08 12.00 -17.14
CA ASN A 171 -10.96 13.19 -17.11
C ASN A 171 -12.44 12.82 -16.88
N ASP A 172 -12.69 11.83 -16.04
CA ASP A 172 -14.04 11.34 -15.74
C ASP A 172 -14.68 12.19 -14.64
N THR A 173 -15.47 13.19 -15.05
CA THR A 173 -16.13 14.12 -14.14
C THR A 173 -17.26 13.48 -13.35
N GLU A 174 -17.97 12.52 -13.93
CA GLU A 174 -19.04 11.78 -13.24
C GLU A 174 -18.46 10.95 -12.08
N LEU A 175 -17.35 10.26 -12.33
CA LEU A 175 -16.64 9.52 -11.30
C LEU A 175 -16.11 10.46 -10.21
N LEU A 176 -15.57 11.63 -10.56
CA LEU A 176 -15.13 12.61 -9.56
C LEU A 176 -16.29 13.08 -8.67
N THR A 177 -17.45 13.42 -9.24
CA THR A 177 -18.64 13.81 -8.46
C THR A 177 -19.11 12.67 -7.56
N ARG A 178 -19.10 11.44 -8.05
CA ARG A 178 -19.47 10.27 -7.23
C ARG A 178 -18.51 10.06 -6.07
N LEU A 179 -17.21 10.22 -6.31
CA LEU A 179 -16.19 10.11 -5.26
C LEU A 179 -16.34 11.23 -4.23
N ASP A 180 -16.65 12.45 -4.65
CA ASP A 180 -16.89 13.59 -3.77
C ASP A 180 -18.05 13.31 -2.80
N ASN A 181 -19.21 12.90 -3.33
CA ASN A 181 -20.36 12.52 -2.49
C ASN A 181 -20.02 11.35 -1.54
N THR A 182 -19.30 10.34 -2.04
CA THR A 182 -18.90 9.18 -1.21
C THR A 182 -17.90 9.57 -0.12
N SER A 183 -17.01 10.51 -0.43
CA SER A 183 -16.03 11.08 0.50
C SER A 183 -16.73 11.78 1.64
N ASP A 184 -17.75 12.58 1.35
CA ASP A 184 -18.55 13.28 2.37
C ASP A 184 -19.37 12.31 3.23
N ASP A 185 -20.05 11.36 2.60
CA ASP A 185 -20.91 10.39 3.30
C ASP A 185 -20.13 9.47 4.26
N LEU A 186 -18.92 9.08 3.87
CA LEU A 186 -18.09 8.13 4.62
C LEU A 186 -16.93 8.78 5.36
N ILE A 187 -16.78 10.10 5.24
CA ILE A 187 -15.67 10.88 5.81
C ILE A 187 -14.33 10.27 5.37
N LEU A 188 -14.15 10.06 4.06
CA LEU A 188 -12.95 9.43 3.49
C LEU A 188 -12.12 10.43 2.70
N PRO A 189 -10.79 10.45 2.83
CA PRO A 189 -9.96 11.30 1.99
C PRO A 189 -10.02 10.84 0.53
N MET A 190 -10.50 11.72 -0.36
CA MET A 190 -10.51 11.46 -1.80
C MET A 190 -9.11 11.60 -2.42
N THR A 191 -8.28 12.50 -1.89
CA THR A 191 -6.90 12.75 -2.34
C THR A 191 -6.02 13.15 -1.16
N LEU A 192 -4.71 12.95 -1.30
CA LEU A 192 -3.70 13.43 -0.33
C LEU A 192 -3.01 14.71 -0.82
N MET A 193 -3.51 15.28 -1.93
CA MET A 193 -2.89 16.43 -2.58
C MET A 193 -2.81 17.66 -1.67
N ASP A 194 -3.83 17.89 -0.85
CA ASP A 194 -3.90 19.08 -0.01
C ASP A 194 -2.80 19.12 1.05
N ASN A 195 -2.27 17.96 1.42
CA ASN A 195 -1.19 17.80 2.38
C ASN A 195 0.20 18.11 1.78
N VAL A 196 0.32 18.20 0.45
CA VAL A 196 1.57 18.48 -0.24
C VAL A 196 1.76 19.99 -0.41
N ALA A 197 2.93 20.54 -0.08
CA ALA A 197 3.23 21.95 -0.33
C ALA A 197 3.12 22.29 -1.82
N ALA A 198 2.55 23.45 -2.16
CA ALA A 198 2.23 23.84 -3.54
C ALA A 198 3.45 23.78 -4.48
N GLU A 199 4.63 24.18 -4.00
CA GLU A 199 5.89 24.13 -4.75
C GLU A 199 6.39 22.71 -5.05
N LYS A 200 5.92 21.70 -4.30
CA LYS A 200 6.25 20.28 -4.52
C LYS A 200 5.21 19.54 -5.37
N ARG A 201 4.04 20.15 -5.62
CA ARG A 201 2.98 19.53 -6.42
C ARG A 201 3.35 19.50 -7.90
N ARG A 202 2.94 18.46 -8.60
CA ARG A 202 3.06 18.33 -10.05
C ARG A 202 2.24 19.45 -10.70
N LYS A 203 2.82 20.12 -11.68
CA LYS A 203 2.14 21.17 -12.45
C LYS A 203 0.94 20.60 -13.22
N GLY A 204 -0.16 21.36 -13.26
CA GLY A 204 -1.38 20.97 -13.99
C GLY A 204 -2.28 20.00 -13.23
N LEU A 205 -2.13 19.91 -11.91
CA LEU A 205 -3.08 19.22 -11.01
C LEU A 205 -4.04 20.20 -10.35
#